data_AF-A0A9Q0RAI2-F1
#
_entry.id   AF-A0A9Q0RAI2-F1
#
_cell.length_a   1.000
_cell.length_b   1.000
_cell.length_c   1.000
_cell.angle_alpha   90.00
_cell.angle_beta   90.00
_cell.angle_gamma   90.00
#
_symmetry.space_group_name_H-M   'P 1'
#
loop_
_entity.id
_entity.type
_entity.pdbx_description
1 polymer ?
#
loop_
_entity_poly.entity_id
_entity_poly.type
_entity_poly.pdbx_seq_one_letter_code
_entity_poly.pdbx_strand_id
1 'polypeptide(L)'
;MDNNNNKNQIENANQIENENEMKNLEKKVTKNLIKDYSNLLNGNSFKDFSIFVENKSNPFEIKVHKSILSSRSPFFDKFLREQNDIDKIFLNQFNKKEMESILSYIYYGNISFENQENLIQLLEISIYFKLNLLKEIIQKKISNSINYSNFFQFLFQNRNLNSNEIEIKCFELINQNFSQIKNNENLFNLTKEEINKFIQFKQEKKEIFQFDFFQFLNNWIKKRVNSLKLKKYEHKMNAKKRLFHSFFLLFDKDSISKQDFDKLKQFDFFPKSFLVDIQNKVIQEKKIQEKEKKIQEKEKKIKRRDKRIKEKDKKIKSFESEIRNLKSENKKKEKEIEEKNKENQQMKIEIEEKNKEIEDKWKKENEELKSKFELMELRKIFPDSEIIQDIEYVKKLQEWINDNDFFSKMKKGFSAKRDGFNSQNWHKAVDGKRKTLVIIKTKDNFIFGGFTQVGFNGNTGNIYDSNAFIFSLRNDKGDRIPAKFTYKLGHAIYSSLNYGPYFGYSDNYDFYLESNLQPGYSNFGWSYNLPNGITYGTNEAKSYLAGSPDKWVVDELETYFI
;
A
#
# COMPACT_ATOMS: atom_id res chain seq x y z
N MET A 1 6.38 30.98 5.39
CA MET A 1 6.84 31.53 6.67
C MET A 1 8.37 31.74 6.70
N ASP A 2 9.12 31.33 5.67
CA ASP A 2 10.60 31.36 5.69
C ASP A 2 11.25 32.71 5.30
N ASN A 3 10.52 33.64 4.68
CA ASN A 3 11.08 34.95 4.28
C ASN A 3 11.25 35.96 5.44
N ASN A 4 10.54 35.78 6.56
CA ASN A 4 10.67 36.68 7.73
C ASN A 4 11.86 36.31 8.64
N ASN A 5 12.30 35.05 8.64
CA ASN A 5 13.44 34.63 9.45
C ASN A 5 14.78 35.10 8.85
N ASN A 6 14.91 35.18 7.53
CA ASN A 6 16.14 35.66 6.87
C ASN A 6 16.34 37.18 7.02
N LYS A 7 15.28 37.99 6.98
CA LYS A 7 15.39 39.44 7.18
C LYS A 7 15.86 39.79 8.60
N ASN A 8 15.30 39.13 9.61
CA ASN A 8 15.68 39.36 11.01
C ASN A 8 17.12 38.93 11.32
N GLN A 9 17.68 37.92 10.62
CA GLN A 9 19.07 37.52 10.80
C GLN A 9 20.07 38.52 10.18
N ILE A 10 19.71 39.11 9.03
CA ILE A 10 20.56 40.10 8.34
C ILE A 10 20.56 41.44 9.10
N GLU A 11 19.41 41.88 9.61
CA GLU A 11 19.32 43.10 10.43
C GLU A 11 20.13 42.99 11.74
N ASN A 12 20.10 41.83 12.40
CA ASN A 12 20.92 41.56 13.58
C ASN A 12 22.43 41.54 13.27
N ALA A 13 22.84 40.99 12.12
CA ALA A 13 24.25 40.98 11.72
C ALA A 13 24.79 42.40 11.45
N ASN A 14 24.00 43.24 10.75
CA ASN A 14 24.37 44.62 10.45
C ASN A 14 24.43 45.50 11.71
N GLN A 15 23.55 45.27 12.70
CA GLN A 15 23.64 45.95 14.00
C GLN A 15 24.93 45.58 14.75
N ILE A 16 25.30 44.30 14.77
CA ILE A 16 26.55 43.83 15.41
C ILE A 16 27.78 44.44 14.73
N GLU A 17 27.78 44.56 13.40
CA GLU A 17 28.90 45.13 12.64
C GLU A 17 29.07 46.64 12.89
N ASN A 18 27.97 47.40 12.91
CA ASN A 18 27.99 48.82 13.25
C ASN A 18 28.42 49.09 14.70
N GLU A 19 27.97 48.25 15.64
CA GLU A 19 28.43 48.33 17.03
C GLU A 19 29.94 48.06 17.15
N ASN A 20 30.48 47.15 16.34
CA ASN A 20 31.92 46.85 16.34
C ASN A 20 32.74 48.00 15.76
N GLU A 21 32.23 48.69 14.74
CA GLU A 21 32.88 49.84 14.14
C GLU A 21 32.92 51.04 15.10
N MET A 22 31.81 51.32 15.79
CA MET A 22 31.75 52.33 16.85
C MET A 22 32.71 52.01 18.01
N LYS A 23 32.74 50.77 18.48
CA LYS A 23 33.71 50.32 19.51
C LYS A 23 35.17 50.52 19.06
N ASN A 24 35.47 50.44 17.76
CA ASN A 24 36.82 50.66 17.25
C ASN A 24 37.19 52.15 17.22
N LEU A 25 36.26 53.03 16.88
CA LEU A 25 36.45 54.47 16.96
C LEU A 25 36.65 54.92 18.42
N GLU A 26 35.83 54.43 19.35
CA GLU A 26 35.98 54.71 20.79
C GLU A 26 37.34 54.26 21.33
N LYS A 27 37.82 53.07 20.93
CA LYS A 27 39.17 52.60 21.26
C LYS A 27 40.25 53.54 20.71
N LYS A 28 40.09 54.07 19.51
CA LYS A 28 41.05 55.01 18.89
C LYS A 28 41.09 56.34 19.64
N VAL A 29 39.93 56.89 20.01
CA VAL A 29 39.82 58.11 20.84
C VAL A 29 40.51 57.88 22.18
N THR A 30 40.23 56.76 22.85
CA THR A 30 40.84 56.42 24.14
C THR A 30 42.37 56.29 24.03
N LYS A 31 42.88 55.66 22.97
CA LYS A 31 44.34 55.54 22.72
C LYS A 31 45.00 56.90 22.52
N ASN A 32 44.36 57.81 21.77
CA ASN A 32 44.88 59.15 21.59
C ASN A 32 44.91 59.90 22.92
N LEU A 33 43.84 59.82 23.72
CA LEU A 33 43.79 60.42 25.05
C LEU A 33 44.93 59.90 25.95
N ILE A 34 45.14 58.59 26.01
CA ILE A 34 46.26 57.96 26.76
C ILE A 34 47.61 58.53 26.30
N LYS A 35 47.81 58.70 24.99
CA LYS A 35 49.03 59.28 24.42
C LYS A 35 49.20 60.74 24.83
N ASP A 36 48.14 61.53 24.78
CA ASP A 36 48.17 62.95 25.14
C ASP A 36 48.50 63.14 26.62
N TYR A 37 47.88 62.37 27.52
CA TYR A 37 48.23 62.39 28.95
C TYR A 37 49.63 61.86 29.25
N SER A 38 50.12 60.88 28.49
CA SER A 38 51.52 60.44 28.57
C SER A 38 52.49 61.55 28.19
N ASN A 39 52.18 62.31 27.13
CA ASN A 39 52.97 63.48 26.72
C ASN A 39 52.95 64.57 27.80
N LEU A 40 51.83 64.77 28.51
CA LEU A 40 51.76 65.71 29.64
C LEU A 40 52.66 65.29 30.81
N LEU A 41 52.71 63.99 31.14
CA LEU A 41 53.58 63.50 32.21
C LEU A 41 55.06 63.69 31.85
N ASN A 42 55.44 63.35 30.62
CA ASN A 42 56.83 63.36 30.15
C ASN A 42 57.32 64.74 29.67
N GLY A 43 56.42 65.63 29.27
CA GLY A 43 56.72 66.99 28.84
C GLY A 43 56.96 67.95 30.00
N ASN A 44 57.23 69.22 29.69
CA ASN A 44 57.49 70.27 30.69
C ASN A 44 56.37 71.32 30.80
N SER A 45 55.30 71.18 30.02
CA SER A 45 54.25 72.19 29.93
C SER A 45 53.30 72.15 31.14
N PHE A 46 52.97 73.32 31.69
CA PHE A 46 51.87 73.56 32.65
C PHE A 46 51.90 72.76 33.96
N LYS A 47 53.06 72.22 34.37
CA LYS A 47 53.23 71.54 35.67
C LYS A 47 53.28 72.55 36.82
N ASP A 48 52.37 72.40 37.79
CA ASP A 48 52.10 73.33 38.89
C ASP A 48 52.34 72.73 40.29
N PHE A 49 52.93 71.53 40.37
CA PHE A 49 53.22 70.84 41.62
C PHE A 49 54.49 69.97 41.55
N SER A 50 55.21 69.83 42.65
CA SER A 50 56.43 69.01 42.76
C SER A 50 56.31 67.91 43.81
N ILE A 51 56.53 66.67 43.43
CA ILE A 51 56.64 65.54 44.35
C ILE A 51 58.13 65.24 44.58
N PHE A 52 58.56 65.27 45.84
CA PHE A 52 59.89 64.90 46.27
C PHE A 52 59.89 63.50 46.87
N VAL A 53 60.75 62.62 46.36
CA VAL A 53 60.87 61.21 46.74
C VAL A 53 62.30 60.88 47.16
N GLU A 54 62.48 59.74 47.83
CA GLU A 54 63.77 59.30 48.40
C GLU A 54 64.29 60.16 49.59
N ASN A 55 65.49 59.84 50.10
CA ASN A 55 66.00 60.37 51.37
C ASN A 55 66.14 61.91 51.35
N LYS A 56 65.83 62.55 52.49
CA LYS A 56 65.87 64.01 52.72
C LYS A 56 67.18 64.67 52.32
N SER A 57 68.30 63.95 52.31
CA SER A 57 69.62 64.50 51.96
C SER A 57 69.81 64.75 50.46
N ASN A 58 69.09 64.05 49.58
CA ASN A 58 69.13 64.28 48.13
C ASN A 58 67.81 63.81 47.47
N PRO A 59 66.72 64.57 47.60
CA PRO A 59 65.41 64.14 47.11
C PRO A 59 65.31 64.29 45.59
N PHE A 60 64.70 63.32 44.94
CA PHE A 60 64.37 63.42 43.51
C PHE A 60 63.07 64.23 43.33
N GLU A 61 63.13 65.31 42.55
CA GLU A 61 61.97 66.12 42.21
C GLU A 61 61.26 65.58 40.96
N ILE A 62 59.95 65.37 41.06
CA ILE A 62 59.07 65.02 39.94
C ILE A 62 57.98 66.08 39.80
N LYS A 63 58.04 66.88 38.73
CA LYS A 63 57.05 67.93 38.44
C LYS A 63 55.81 67.34 37.76
N VAL A 64 54.62 67.73 38.24
CA VAL A 64 53.32 67.14 37.91
C VAL A 64 52.19 68.19 37.96
N HIS A 65 50.97 67.79 37.61
CA HIS A 65 49.77 68.63 37.56
C HIS A 65 48.82 68.33 38.73
N LYS A 66 48.46 69.35 39.53
CA LYS A 66 47.51 69.23 40.66
C LYS A 66 46.17 68.65 40.22
N SER A 67 45.65 69.14 39.09
CA SER A 67 44.33 68.76 38.55
C SER A 67 44.24 67.28 38.18
N ILE A 68 45.30 66.70 37.62
CA ILE A 68 45.36 65.28 37.27
C ILE A 68 45.49 64.43 38.53
N LEU A 69 46.34 64.83 39.48
CA LEU A 69 46.50 64.11 40.74
C LEU A 69 45.20 64.07 41.56
N SER A 70 44.54 65.22 41.75
CA SER A 70 43.29 65.30 42.53
C SER A 70 42.16 64.51 41.86
N SER A 71 41.98 64.64 40.54
CA SER A 71 40.91 63.93 39.84
C SER A 71 41.05 62.40 39.86
N ARG A 72 42.27 61.89 40.04
CA ARG A 72 42.58 60.46 39.87
C ARG A 72 42.97 59.75 41.16
N SER A 73 43.28 60.50 42.22
CA SER A 73 43.66 59.95 43.53
C SER A 73 42.94 60.69 44.66
N PRO A 74 42.04 60.01 45.40
CA PRO A 74 41.40 60.59 46.58
C PRO A 74 42.39 61.02 47.68
N PHE A 75 43.60 60.44 47.70
CA PHE A 75 44.66 60.90 48.58
C PHE A 75 45.11 62.32 48.22
N PHE A 76 45.46 62.55 46.95
CA PHE A 76 45.93 63.86 46.50
C PHE A 76 44.82 64.90 46.48
N ASP A 77 43.58 64.55 46.13
CA ASP A 77 42.44 65.48 46.23
C ASP A 77 42.26 65.98 47.66
N LYS A 78 42.25 65.06 48.62
CA LYS A 78 42.16 65.41 50.04
C LYS A 78 43.34 66.29 50.48
N PHE A 79 44.57 65.87 50.17
CA PHE A 79 45.78 66.60 50.55
C PHE A 79 45.80 68.03 50.00
N LEU A 80 45.49 68.20 48.70
CA LEU A 80 45.54 69.50 48.03
C LEU A 80 44.44 70.45 48.53
N ARG A 81 43.25 69.93 48.90
CA ARG A 81 42.17 70.74 49.50
C ARG A 81 42.49 71.19 50.94
N GLU A 82 43.20 70.37 51.69
CA GLU A 82 43.59 70.69 53.07
C GLU A 82 44.79 71.66 53.11
N GLN A 83 45.55 71.78 52.03
CA GLN A 83 46.80 72.55 51.96
C GLN A 83 46.85 73.40 50.67
N ASN A 84 45.90 74.34 50.53
CA ASN A 84 45.64 75.07 49.28
C ASN A 84 46.85 75.85 48.71
N ASP A 85 47.78 76.31 49.54
CA ASP A 85 48.92 77.15 49.12
C ASP A 85 50.24 76.39 48.91
N ILE A 86 50.21 75.05 48.94
CA ILE A 86 51.42 74.24 48.79
C ILE A 86 51.68 73.90 47.32
N ASP A 87 52.93 74.09 46.89
CA ASP A 87 53.44 73.74 45.57
C ASP A 87 54.24 72.41 45.54
N LYS A 88 54.45 71.77 46.70
CA LYS A 88 55.23 70.53 46.81
C LYS A 88 54.82 69.56 47.92
N ILE A 89 55.11 68.27 47.74
CA ILE A 89 54.93 67.23 48.78
C ILE A 89 56.19 66.35 48.90
N PHE A 90 56.53 65.94 50.13
CA PHE A 90 57.62 65.00 50.41
C PHE A 90 57.05 63.61 50.73
N LEU A 91 57.38 62.61 49.94
CA LEU A 91 56.93 61.22 50.06
C LEU A 91 58.13 60.28 50.17
N ASN A 92 58.92 60.45 51.24
CA ASN A 92 60.23 59.82 51.41
C ASN A 92 60.17 58.29 51.59
N GLN A 93 58.98 57.72 51.81
CA GLN A 93 58.77 56.27 51.91
C GLN A 93 58.76 55.55 50.56
N PHE A 94 58.72 56.29 49.45
CA PHE A 94 58.72 55.73 48.10
C PHE A 94 59.99 56.13 47.36
N ASN A 95 60.47 55.23 46.50
CA ASN A 95 61.58 55.53 45.59
C ASN A 95 61.08 56.14 44.27
N LYS A 96 62.01 56.66 43.46
CA LYS A 96 61.68 57.27 42.17
C LYS A 96 60.90 56.35 41.24
N LYS A 97 61.32 55.09 41.11
CA LYS A 97 60.72 54.13 40.17
C LYS A 97 59.27 53.77 40.55
N GLU A 98 59.00 53.59 41.84
CA GLU A 98 57.65 53.35 42.38
C GLU A 98 56.73 54.53 42.07
N MET A 99 57.20 55.76 42.32
CA MET A 99 56.38 56.95 42.09
C MET A 99 56.17 57.23 40.59
N GLU A 100 57.16 57.02 39.73
CA GLU A 100 56.98 57.09 38.28
C GLU A 100 55.95 56.07 37.76
N SER A 101 55.95 54.86 38.33
CA SER A 101 54.98 53.81 37.96
C SER A 101 53.55 54.19 38.36
N ILE A 102 53.37 54.77 39.55
CA ILE A 102 52.06 55.24 40.02
C ILE A 102 51.59 56.46 39.25
N LEU A 103 52.47 57.39 38.92
CA LEU A 103 52.14 58.57 38.13
C LEU A 103 51.75 58.17 36.69
N SER A 104 52.43 57.20 36.10
CA SER A 104 52.04 56.61 34.81
C SER A 104 50.60 56.08 34.83
N TYR A 105 50.23 55.40 35.92
CA TYR A 105 48.86 54.91 36.10
C TYR A 105 47.86 56.04 36.31
N ILE A 106 48.20 57.04 37.14
CA ILE A 106 47.34 58.20 37.41
C ILE A 106 47.03 58.96 36.12
N TYR A 107 48.04 59.22 35.29
CA TYR A 107 47.90 60.02 34.08
C TYR A 107 47.21 59.27 32.95
N TYR A 108 47.64 58.04 32.65
CA TYR A 108 47.20 57.34 31.44
C TYR A 108 46.90 55.86 31.66
N GLY A 109 46.75 55.43 32.91
CA GLY A 109 46.20 54.11 33.26
C GLY A 109 47.14 52.92 33.00
N ASN A 110 48.39 53.15 32.64
CA ASN A 110 49.36 52.09 32.40
C ASN A 110 50.29 51.90 33.59
N ILE A 111 50.68 50.65 33.86
CA ILE A 111 51.67 50.32 34.87
C ILE A 111 52.54 49.16 34.37
N SER A 112 53.86 49.34 34.43
CA SER A 112 54.83 48.32 34.04
C SER A 112 55.06 47.36 35.21
N PHE A 113 54.65 46.11 35.03
CA PHE A 113 54.88 45.05 36.01
C PHE A 113 56.16 44.30 35.64
N GLU A 114 57.32 44.89 35.95
CA GLU A 114 58.59 44.32 35.49
C GLU A 114 58.94 43.00 36.18
N ASN A 115 58.59 42.80 37.46
CA ASN A 115 58.87 41.57 38.22
C ASN A 115 57.71 41.15 39.15
N GLN A 116 57.49 39.84 39.32
CA GLN A 116 56.47 39.28 40.23
C GLN A 116 56.70 39.64 41.71
N GLU A 117 57.96 39.85 42.13
CA GLU A 117 58.32 40.18 43.51
C GLU A 117 57.80 41.57 43.97
N ASN A 118 57.43 42.45 43.03
CA ASN A 118 56.99 43.82 43.34
C ASN A 118 55.45 43.98 43.43
N LEU A 119 54.66 42.92 43.27
CA LEU A 119 53.19 43.03 43.26
C LEU A 119 52.61 43.40 44.63
N ILE A 120 53.21 42.94 45.72
CA ILE A 120 52.73 43.23 47.09
C ILE A 120 53.02 44.69 47.45
N GLN A 121 54.22 45.16 47.16
CA GLN A 121 54.61 46.56 47.36
C GLN A 121 53.73 47.50 46.51
N LEU A 122 53.52 47.17 45.23
CA LEU A 122 52.57 47.93 44.39
C LEU A 122 51.14 47.93 44.94
N LEU A 123 50.70 46.82 45.54
CA LEU A 123 49.38 46.76 46.18
C LEU A 123 49.32 47.69 47.39
N GLU A 124 50.33 47.70 48.26
CA GLU A 124 50.44 48.63 49.39
C GLU A 124 50.41 50.09 48.94
N ILE A 125 51.16 50.41 47.87
CA ILE A 125 51.19 51.76 47.29
C ILE A 125 49.82 52.14 46.71
N SER A 126 49.14 51.22 46.02
CA SER A 126 47.79 51.46 45.49
C SER A 126 46.76 51.74 46.58
N ILE A 127 46.89 51.08 47.74
CA ILE A 127 46.05 51.32 48.91
C ILE A 127 46.36 52.69 49.52
N TYR A 128 47.65 53.04 49.66
CA TYR A 128 48.10 54.33 50.20
C TYR A 128 47.51 55.51 49.41
N PHE A 129 47.64 55.47 48.08
CA PHE A 129 47.09 56.51 47.19
C PHE A 129 45.60 56.35 46.87
N LYS A 130 44.92 55.36 47.48
CA LYS A 130 43.48 55.06 47.33
C LYS A 130 43.06 54.82 45.87
N LEU A 131 43.88 54.08 45.13
CA LEU A 131 43.68 53.74 43.71
C LEU A 131 42.93 52.40 43.58
N ASN A 132 41.60 52.41 43.78
CA ASN A 132 40.78 51.19 43.90
C ASN A 132 40.87 50.25 42.68
N LEU A 133 40.78 50.78 41.45
CA LEU A 133 40.88 49.94 40.24
C LEU A 133 42.27 49.32 40.08
N LEU A 134 43.34 50.06 40.42
CA LEU A 134 44.69 49.51 40.41
C LEU A 134 44.84 48.39 41.45
N LYS A 135 44.30 48.61 42.66
CA LYS A 135 44.25 47.61 43.72
C LYS A 135 43.60 46.31 43.23
N GLU A 136 42.44 46.39 42.58
CA GLU A 136 41.74 45.22 42.01
C GLU A 136 42.55 44.52 40.91
N ILE A 137 43.14 45.28 39.98
CA ILE A 137 43.99 44.72 38.92
C ILE A 137 45.17 43.95 39.52
N ILE A 138 45.82 44.51 40.54
CA ILE A 138 46.96 43.88 41.21
C ILE A 138 46.50 42.64 41.98
N GLN A 139 45.40 42.72 42.74
CA GLN A 139 44.85 41.57 43.47
C GLN A 139 44.52 40.40 42.55
N LYS A 140 43.95 40.67 41.37
CA LYS A 140 43.66 39.64 40.36
C LYS A 140 44.91 39.02 39.78
N LYS A 141 45.95 39.84 39.52
CA LYS A 141 47.25 39.33 39.07
C LYS A 141 47.92 38.45 40.12
N ILE A 142 47.89 38.87 41.38
CA ILE A 142 48.40 38.05 42.49
C ILE A 142 47.63 36.74 42.54
N SER A 143 46.28 36.77 42.54
CA SER A 143 45.44 35.56 42.57
C SER A 143 45.81 34.56 41.45
N ASN A 144 46.04 35.05 40.23
CA ASN A 144 46.46 34.20 39.10
C ASN A 144 47.86 33.58 39.26
N SER A 145 48.75 34.17 40.07
CA SER A 145 50.10 33.65 40.33
C SER A 145 50.17 32.62 41.46
N ILE A 146 49.08 32.47 42.23
CA ILE A 146 49.01 31.54 43.36
C ILE A 146 48.96 30.10 42.83
N ASN A 147 49.83 29.27 43.38
CA ASN A 147 49.99 27.86 43.05
C ASN A 147 50.32 27.03 44.31
N TYR A 148 50.52 25.72 44.14
CA TYR A 148 50.71 24.79 45.26
C TYR A 148 51.94 25.10 46.14
N SER A 149 53.00 25.72 45.61
CA SER A 149 54.21 26.00 46.40
C SER A 149 54.11 27.28 47.24
N ASN A 150 53.27 28.24 46.86
CA ASN A 150 53.24 29.57 47.46
C ASN A 150 51.91 29.97 48.13
N PHE A 151 50.84 29.16 48.03
CA PHE A 151 49.52 29.55 48.52
C PHE A 151 49.45 29.84 50.03
N PHE A 152 50.23 29.14 50.88
CA PHE A 152 50.25 29.46 52.31
C PHE A 152 50.86 30.84 52.60
N GLN A 153 51.92 31.19 51.88
CA GLN A 153 52.55 32.51 51.99
C GLN A 153 51.54 33.60 51.62
N PHE A 154 50.87 33.46 50.47
CA PHE A 154 49.87 34.42 50.02
C PHE A 154 48.63 34.46 50.92
N LEU A 155 48.18 33.32 51.46
CA LEU A 155 47.08 33.27 52.41
C LEU A 155 47.38 34.08 53.68
N PHE A 156 48.60 33.95 54.24
CA PHE A 156 48.99 34.73 55.41
C PHE A 156 49.22 36.20 55.11
N GLN A 157 49.84 36.53 53.97
CA GLN A 157 49.98 37.92 53.53
C GLN A 157 48.61 38.58 53.29
N ASN A 158 47.60 37.82 52.88
CA ASN A 158 46.26 38.33 52.64
C ASN A 158 45.59 38.93 53.89
N ARG A 159 46.07 38.64 55.10
CA ARG A 159 45.62 39.30 56.34
C ARG A 159 45.80 40.82 56.31
N ASN A 160 46.83 41.29 55.63
CA ASN A 160 47.08 42.73 55.44
C ASN A 160 46.41 43.24 54.16
N LEU A 161 46.35 42.42 53.12
CA LEU A 161 45.86 42.82 51.79
C LEU A 161 44.32 42.84 51.69
N ASN A 162 43.64 42.06 52.53
CA ASN A 162 42.18 41.95 52.60
C ASN A 162 41.53 41.70 51.22
N SER A 163 42.04 40.73 50.45
CA SER A 163 41.52 40.35 49.13
C SER A 163 40.69 39.07 49.18
N ASN A 164 39.44 39.15 48.75
CA ASN A 164 38.58 37.97 48.62
C ASN A 164 39.06 37.03 47.50
N GLU A 165 39.58 37.56 46.39
CA GLU A 165 40.04 36.75 45.25
C GLU A 165 41.27 35.89 45.59
N ILE A 166 42.16 36.41 46.44
CA ILE A 166 43.34 35.68 46.92
C ILE A 166 42.90 34.59 47.89
N GLU A 167 41.99 34.93 48.82
CA GLU A 167 41.45 34.01 49.81
C GLU A 167 40.74 32.82 49.15
N ILE A 168 39.86 33.07 48.18
CA ILE A 168 39.17 32.03 47.41
C ILE A 168 40.17 31.11 46.71
N LYS A 169 41.20 31.68 46.06
CA LYS A 169 42.18 30.88 45.33
C LYS A 169 43.02 30.00 46.24
N CYS A 170 43.43 30.53 47.39
CA CYS A 170 44.13 29.75 48.41
C CYS A 170 43.23 28.64 48.98
N PHE A 171 41.95 28.91 49.22
CA PHE A 171 41.00 27.89 49.69
C PHE A 171 40.72 26.81 48.65
N GLU A 172 40.65 27.14 47.36
CA GLU A 172 40.57 26.14 46.28
C GLU A 172 41.75 25.17 46.33
N LEU A 173 42.97 25.69 46.46
CA LEU A 173 44.18 24.86 46.54
C LEU A 173 44.25 24.03 47.83
N ILE A 174 43.83 24.61 48.97
CA ILE A 174 43.69 23.86 50.22
C ILE A 174 42.69 22.71 50.04
N ASN A 175 41.54 22.97 49.39
CA ASN A 175 40.51 21.96 49.19
C ASN A 175 40.99 20.81 48.29
N GLN A 176 41.57 21.15 47.13
CA GLN A 176 42.04 20.18 46.14
C GLN A 176 43.16 19.27 46.69
N ASN A 177 43.99 19.81 47.58
CA ASN A 177 45.16 19.09 48.10
C ASN A 177 45.00 18.69 49.58
N PHE A 178 43.78 18.79 50.13
CA PHE A 178 43.54 18.69 51.58
C PHE A 178 44.13 17.42 52.19
N SER A 179 43.92 16.27 51.55
CA SER A 179 44.39 14.98 52.07
C SER A 179 45.92 14.89 52.18
N GLN A 180 46.66 15.63 51.37
CA GLN A 180 48.13 15.71 51.42
C GLN A 180 48.61 16.70 52.49
N ILE A 181 47.91 17.84 52.65
CA ILE A 181 48.32 18.93 53.53
C ILE A 181 47.66 18.92 54.91
N LYS A 182 46.75 17.98 55.21
CA LYS A 182 45.99 17.91 56.47
C LYS A 182 46.83 17.94 57.76
N ASN A 183 48.10 17.53 57.67
CA ASN A 183 49.05 17.53 58.78
C ASN A 183 50.12 18.66 58.68
N ASN A 184 50.03 19.53 57.68
CA ASN A 184 50.99 20.62 57.46
C ASN A 184 50.87 21.68 58.57
N GLU A 185 52.00 22.12 59.12
CA GLU A 185 52.02 23.11 60.20
C GLU A 185 51.38 24.45 59.82
N ASN A 186 51.52 24.90 58.57
CA ASN A 186 50.89 26.14 58.11
C ASN A 186 49.36 26.08 58.20
N LEU A 187 48.76 24.91 57.95
CA LEU A 187 47.32 24.71 58.10
C LEU A 187 46.89 24.84 59.58
N PHE A 188 47.75 24.44 60.51
CA PHE A 188 47.52 24.62 61.94
C PHE A 188 47.69 26.06 62.44
N ASN A 189 48.33 26.92 61.65
CA ASN A 189 48.55 28.34 61.96
C ASN A 189 47.42 29.26 61.45
N LEU A 190 46.40 28.69 60.82
CA LEU A 190 45.17 29.42 60.48
C LEU A 190 44.46 29.90 61.76
N THR A 191 43.86 31.07 61.66
CA THR A 191 42.99 31.66 62.68
C THR A 191 41.60 31.02 62.66
N LYS A 192 40.82 31.25 63.73
CA LYS A 192 39.43 30.79 63.79
C LYS A 192 38.60 31.35 62.64
N GLU A 193 38.82 32.62 62.28
CA GLU A 193 38.09 33.30 61.21
C GLU A 193 38.43 32.71 59.83
N GLU A 194 39.70 32.44 59.55
CA GLU A 194 40.13 31.79 58.30
C GLU A 194 39.53 30.38 58.15
N ILE A 195 39.45 29.62 59.25
CA ILE A 195 38.80 28.29 59.21
C ILE A 195 37.30 28.42 59.00
N ASN A 196 36.62 29.38 59.65
CA ASN A 196 35.20 29.63 59.42
C ASN A 196 34.93 29.95 57.94
N LYS A 197 35.71 30.86 57.37
CA LYS A 197 35.61 31.23 55.95
C LYS A 197 35.91 30.04 55.03
N PHE A 198 36.88 29.19 55.38
CA PHE A 198 37.14 27.97 54.59
C PHE A 198 35.97 26.99 54.62
N ILE A 199 35.31 26.82 55.78
CA ILE A 199 34.11 25.98 55.90
C ILE A 199 32.97 26.56 55.05
N GLN A 200 32.75 27.87 55.10
CA GLN A 200 31.73 28.56 54.28
C GLN A 200 32.02 28.40 52.79
N PHE A 201 33.27 28.62 52.36
CA PHE A 201 33.70 28.40 50.97
C PHE A 201 33.35 26.99 50.47
N LYS A 202 33.64 25.95 51.28
CA LYS A 202 33.32 24.57 50.88
C LYS A 202 31.81 24.35 50.74
N GLN A 203 31.00 24.96 51.58
CA GLN A 203 29.54 24.84 51.49
C GLN A 203 28.94 25.55 50.29
N GLU A 204 29.40 26.75 49.98
CA GLU A 204 28.98 27.50 48.78
C GLU A 204 29.31 26.70 47.51
N LYS A 205 30.44 25.99 47.50
CA LYS A 205 30.85 25.09 46.41
C LYS A 205 30.17 23.72 46.46
N LYS A 206 29.31 23.45 47.46
CA LYS A 206 28.63 22.16 47.70
C LYS A 206 29.62 20.98 47.81
N GLU A 207 30.79 21.24 48.35
CA GLU A 207 31.85 20.25 48.56
C GLU A 207 31.54 19.37 49.77
N ILE A 208 31.87 18.08 49.65
CA ILE A 208 31.62 17.11 50.72
C ILE A 208 32.80 17.12 51.71
N PHE A 209 32.52 17.36 52.98
CA PHE A 209 33.46 17.22 54.09
C PHE A 209 33.73 15.74 54.37
N GLN A 210 34.97 15.34 54.14
CA GLN A 210 35.47 14.00 54.43
C GLN A 210 35.92 13.87 55.89
N PHE A 211 36.12 12.64 56.35
CA PHE A 211 36.56 12.36 57.72
C PHE A 211 37.86 13.04 58.13
N ASP A 212 38.83 13.11 57.21
CA ASP A 212 40.14 13.70 57.46
C ASP A 212 40.08 15.20 57.79
N PHE A 213 39.09 15.92 57.24
CA PHE A 213 38.81 17.31 57.58
C PHE A 213 38.37 17.46 59.04
N PHE A 214 37.48 16.59 59.52
CA PHE A 214 37.06 16.60 60.92
C PHE A 214 38.19 16.19 61.87
N GLN A 215 39.08 15.29 61.44
CA GLN A 215 40.31 14.98 62.18
C GLN A 215 41.22 16.23 62.30
N PHE A 216 41.43 16.94 61.20
CA PHE A 216 42.18 18.19 61.18
C PHE A 216 41.59 19.22 62.16
N LEU A 217 40.28 19.47 62.10
CA LEU A 217 39.63 20.44 63.00
C LEU A 217 39.80 20.08 64.48
N ASN A 218 39.63 18.80 64.82
CA ASN A 218 39.85 18.32 66.19
C ASN A 218 41.29 18.59 66.65
N ASN A 219 42.28 18.33 65.80
CA ASN A 219 43.68 18.56 66.10
C ASN A 219 44.02 20.05 66.20
N TRP A 220 43.45 20.88 65.31
CA TRP A 220 43.60 22.34 65.36
C TRP A 220 43.06 22.92 66.68
N ILE A 221 41.86 22.49 67.10
CA ILE A 221 41.25 22.93 68.37
C ILE A 221 42.11 22.51 69.56
N LYS A 222 42.65 21.28 69.55
CA LYS A 222 43.58 20.81 70.59
C LYS A 222 44.83 21.70 70.67
N LYS A 223 45.49 21.98 69.54
CA LYS A 223 46.69 22.86 69.49
C LYS A 223 46.35 24.26 70.01
N ARG A 224 45.22 24.85 69.56
CA ARG A 224 44.79 26.19 69.97
C ARG A 224 44.47 26.28 71.45
N VAL A 225 43.71 25.34 72.01
CA VAL A 225 43.38 25.36 73.45
C VAL A 225 44.62 25.15 74.33
N ASN A 226 45.56 24.29 73.90
CA ASN A 226 46.81 24.10 74.62
C ASN A 226 47.67 25.38 74.66
N SER A 227 47.63 26.21 73.61
CA SER A 227 48.34 27.50 73.56
C SER A 227 47.84 28.54 74.58
N LEU A 228 46.60 28.40 75.10
CA LEU A 228 45.99 29.35 76.03
C LEU A 228 46.52 29.25 77.49
N LYS A 229 47.48 28.36 77.77
CA LYS A 229 48.11 28.16 79.11
C LYS A 229 47.11 28.05 80.29
N LEU A 230 45.89 27.55 80.04
CA LEU A 230 44.86 27.39 81.08
C LEU A 230 45.30 26.35 82.12
N LYS A 231 45.20 26.66 83.43
CA LYS A 231 45.65 25.77 84.51
C LYS A 231 44.66 24.63 84.84
N LYS A 232 43.35 24.91 84.84
CA LYS A 232 42.32 23.89 85.20
C LYS A 232 41.86 23.09 83.98
N TYR A 233 41.68 21.78 84.18
CA TYR A 233 41.17 20.86 83.15
C TYR A 233 39.80 21.28 82.61
N GLU A 234 38.89 21.70 83.50
CA GLU A 234 37.53 22.10 83.15
C GLU A 234 37.49 23.32 82.22
N HIS A 235 38.36 24.31 82.44
CA HIS A 235 38.46 25.47 81.55
C HIS A 235 38.97 25.10 80.15
N LYS A 236 39.95 24.17 80.05
CA LYS A 236 40.37 23.62 78.75
C LYS A 236 39.22 22.92 78.05
N MET A 237 38.42 22.15 78.79
CA MET A 237 37.31 21.40 78.19
C MET A 237 36.17 22.31 77.73
N ASN A 238 35.84 23.36 78.49
CA ASN A 238 34.86 24.35 78.09
C ASN A 238 35.32 25.18 76.87
N ALA A 239 36.61 25.53 76.80
CA ALA A 239 37.18 26.21 75.64
C ALA A 239 37.11 25.34 74.37
N LYS A 240 37.42 24.03 74.48
CA LYS A 240 37.24 23.07 73.39
C LYS A 240 35.78 23.02 72.93
N LYS A 241 34.84 22.80 73.85
CA LYS A 241 33.39 22.72 73.54
C LYS A 241 32.88 23.97 72.82
N ARG A 242 33.30 25.17 73.26
CA ARG A 242 32.90 26.44 72.62
C ARG A 242 33.43 26.55 71.18
N LEU A 243 34.71 26.23 70.95
CA LEU A 243 35.28 26.27 69.59
C LEU A 243 34.61 25.25 68.67
N PHE A 244 34.43 24.03 69.16
CA PHE A 244 33.71 22.98 68.44
C PHE A 244 32.30 23.41 68.06
N HIS A 245 31.52 23.91 69.02
CA HIS A 245 30.16 24.36 68.77
C HIS A 245 30.10 25.46 67.71
N SER A 246 31.07 26.40 67.74
CA SER A 246 31.11 27.47 66.74
C SER A 246 31.38 27.00 65.31
N PHE A 247 32.19 25.95 65.12
CA PHE A 247 32.37 25.35 63.79
C PHE A 247 31.20 24.45 63.41
N PHE A 248 30.62 23.74 64.39
CA PHE A 248 29.46 22.85 64.17
C PHE A 248 28.29 23.59 63.51
N LEU A 249 27.97 24.79 64.03
CA LEU A 249 26.89 25.63 63.49
C LEU A 249 27.08 26.02 62.03
N LEU A 250 28.29 25.91 61.49
CA LEU A 250 28.52 26.16 60.08
C LEU A 250 28.11 24.95 59.24
N PHE A 251 28.31 23.70 59.66
CA PHE A 251 28.11 22.53 58.78
C PHE A 251 26.65 22.26 58.43
N ASP A 252 26.37 22.16 57.13
CA ASP A 252 25.14 21.54 56.63
C ASP A 252 25.22 20.00 56.77
N LYS A 253 24.12 19.39 57.20
CA LYS A 253 23.94 17.92 57.28
C LYS A 253 24.20 17.23 55.95
N ASP A 254 23.87 17.89 54.84
CA ASP A 254 24.02 17.33 53.50
C ASP A 254 25.45 17.44 52.94
N SER A 255 26.30 18.23 53.59
CA SER A 255 27.69 18.43 53.17
C SER A 255 28.67 17.40 53.74
N ILE A 256 28.21 16.38 54.47
CA ILE A 256 29.09 15.42 55.16
C ILE A 256 29.15 14.08 54.42
N SER A 257 30.35 13.51 54.31
CA SER A 257 30.56 12.17 53.76
C SER A 257 29.76 11.11 54.53
N LYS A 258 28.80 10.49 53.84
CA LYS A 258 27.95 9.43 54.36
C LYS A 258 28.71 8.12 54.57
N GLN A 259 29.79 7.90 53.82
CA GLN A 259 30.63 6.71 53.90
C GLN A 259 31.47 6.69 55.20
N ASP A 260 31.80 7.86 55.73
CA ASP A 260 32.59 7.98 56.96
C ASP A 260 31.74 8.22 58.22
N PHE A 261 30.41 8.13 58.10
CA PHE A 261 29.48 8.47 59.18
C PHE A 261 29.80 7.74 60.50
N ASP A 262 30.08 6.44 60.45
CA ASP A 262 30.41 5.67 61.64
C ASP A 262 31.69 6.13 62.32
N LYS A 263 32.65 6.66 61.55
CA LYS A 263 33.88 7.24 62.09
C LYS A 263 33.63 8.60 62.75
N LEU A 264 32.61 9.36 62.32
CA LEU A 264 32.28 10.65 62.92
C LEU A 264 31.75 10.52 64.35
N LYS A 265 31.18 9.36 64.71
CA LYS A 265 30.72 9.04 66.07
C LYS A 265 31.84 9.10 67.11
N GLN A 266 33.10 8.98 66.69
CA GLN A 266 34.25 9.08 67.59
C GLN A 266 34.50 10.51 68.11
N PHE A 267 33.87 11.52 67.49
CA PHE A 267 34.06 12.90 67.86
C PHE A 267 32.93 13.39 68.76
N ASP A 268 33.26 13.69 70.02
CA ASP A 268 32.32 14.12 71.05
C ASP A 268 31.62 15.47 70.78
N PHE A 269 31.91 16.13 69.65
CA PHE A 269 31.36 17.44 69.33
C PHE A 269 30.11 17.41 68.44
N PHE A 270 29.78 16.30 67.79
CA PHE A 270 28.53 16.20 67.04
C PHE A 270 27.36 15.92 67.99
N PRO A 271 26.26 16.69 67.93
CA PRO A 271 25.06 16.37 68.70
C PRO A 271 24.50 15.00 68.32
N LYS A 272 23.99 14.25 69.30
CA LYS A 272 23.36 12.93 69.05
C LYS A 272 22.23 13.03 68.02
N SER A 273 21.42 14.09 68.07
CA SER A 273 20.34 14.35 67.11
C SER A 273 20.85 14.47 65.66
N PHE A 274 21.99 15.15 65.48
CA PHE A 274 22.62 15.31 64.17
C PHE A 274 23.11 13.97 63.60
N LEU A 275 23.68 13.12 64.46
CA LEU A 275 24.11 11.78 64.04
C LEU A 275 22.93 10.90 63.64
N VAL A 276 21.82 10.92 64.38
CA VAL A 276 20.61 10.15 64.06
C VAL A 276 20.04 10.53 62.69
N ASP A 277 20.00 11.82 62.36
CA ASP A 277 19.49 12.30 61.07
C ASP A 277 20.32 11.78 59.88
N ILE A 278 21.65 11.83 59.99
CA ILE A 278 22.54 11.30 58.94
C ILE A 278 22.37 9.79 58.81
N GLN A 279 22.25 9.05 59.92
CA GLN A 279 22.02 7.61 59.90
C GLN A 279 20.73 7.23 59.16
N ASN A 280 19.64 7.96 59.40
CA ASN A 280 18.37 7.73 58.71
C ASN A 280 18.50 7.93 57.19
N LYS A 281 19.23 8.96 56.75
CA LYS A 281 19.50 9.21 55.33
C LYS A 281 20.33 8.08 54.69
N VAL A 282 21.38 7.60 55.36
CA VAL A 282 22.20 6.47 54.88
C VAL A 282 21.34 5.21 54.65
N ILE A 283 20.40 4.94 55.55
CA ILE A 283 19.47 3.80 55.42
C ILE A 283 18.54 3.97 54.20
N GLN A 284 18.01 5.17 53.98
CA GLN A 284 17.15 5.45 52.82
C GLN A 284 17.89 5.27 51.49
N GLU A 285 19.13 5.77 51.37
CA GLU A 285 19.92 5.62 50.15
C GLU A 285 20.25 4.17 49.82
N LYS A 286 20.58 3.35 50.83
CA LYS A 286 20.78 1.90 50.63
C LYS A 286 19.52 1.23 50.06
N LYS A 287 18.33 1.62 50.54
CA LYS A 287 17.05 1.11 49.99
C LYS A 287 16.83 1.56 48.54
N ILE A 288 17.24 2.78 48.19
CA ILE A 288 17.13 3.29 46.82
C ILE A 288 18.06 2.51 45.87
N GLN A 289 19.34 2.34 46.25
CA GLN A 289 20.30 1.58 45.44
C GLN A 289 19.87 0.14 45.19
N GLU A 290 19.24 -0.51 46.17
CA GLU A 290 18.71 -1.87 46.00
C GLU A 290 17.55 -1.91 44.99
N LYS A 291 16.67 -0.90 45.00
CA LYS A 291 15.60 -0.76 44.00
C LYS A 291 16.15 -0.50 42.60
N GLU A 292 17.16 0.35 42.47
CA GLU A 292 17.81 0.65 41.18
C GLU A 292 18.43 -0.60 40.55
N LYS A 293 19.12 -1.44 41.34
CA LYS A 293 19.64 -2.74 40.85
C LYS A 293 18.53 -3.62 40.29
N LYS A 294 17.39 -3.72 41.00
CA LYS A 294 16.21 -4.50 40.54
C LYS A 294 15.62 -3.92 39.25
N ILE A 295 15.62 -2.60 39.08
CA ILE A 295 15.18 -1.94 37.83
C ILE A 295 16.12 -2.28 36.68
N GLN A 296 17.43 -2.15 36.86
CA GLN A 296 18.42 -2.47 35.82
C GLN A 296 18.32 -3.92 35.34
N GLU A 297 18.06 -4.87 36.24
CA GLU A 297 17.81 -6.26 35.85
C GLU A 297 16.53 -6.44 35.02
N LYS A 298 15.45 -5.74 35.38
CA LYS A 298 14.20 -5.75 34.59
C LYS A 298 14.41 -5.13 33.21
N GLU A 299 15.12 -4.02 33.11
CA GLU A 299 15.44 -3.38 31.81
C GLU A 299 16.24 -4.31 30.90
N LYS A 300 17.22 -5.04 31.45
CA LYS A 300 17.97 -6.06 30.69
C LYS A 300 17.04 -7.17 30.16
N LYS A 301 16.05 -7.61 30.95
CA LYS A 301 15.04 -8.59 30.51
C LYS A 301 14.14 -8.03 29.42
N ILE A 302 13.70 -6.78 29.52
CA ILE A 302 12.89 -6.09 28.50
C ILE A 302 13.67 -5.98 27.18
N LYS A 303 14.92 -5.50 27.21
CA LYS A 303 15.77 -5.41 26.01
C LYS A 303 15.92 -6.76 25.28
N ARG A 304 16.05 -7.87 26.02
CA ARG A 304 16.09 -9.22 25.45
C ARG A 304 14.76 -9.61 24.79
N ARG A 305 13.63 -9.25 25.38
CA ARG A 305 12.28 -9.49 24.81
C ARG A 305 12.08 -8.66 23.54
N ASP A 306 12.45 -7.39 23.54
CA ASP A 306 12.32 -6.51 22.36
C ASP A 306 13.13 -7.04 21.17
N LYS A 307 14.34 -7.56 21.42
CA LYS A 307 15.14 -8.20 20.36
C LYS A 307 14.40 -9.40 19.74
N ARG A 308 13.80 -10.26 20.56
CA ARG A 308 13.00 -11.42 20.08
C ARG A 308 11.76 -10.98 19.31
N ILE A 309 11.09 -9.91 19.74
CA ILE A 309 9.92 -9.36 19.04
C ILE A 309 10.35 -8.86 17.65
N LYS A 310 11.43 -8.07 17.56
CA LYS A 310 11.98 -7.59 16.28
C LYS A 310 12.34 -8.74 15.32
N GLU A 311 12.87 -9.85 15.83
CA GLU A 311 13.15 -11.03 15.01
C GLU A 311 11.86 -11.71 14.50
N LYS A 312 10.82 -11.79 15.34
CA LYS A 312 9.51 -12.30 14.91
C LYS A 312 8.85 -11.39 13.88
N ASP A 313 8.91 -10.07 14.06
CA ASP A 313 8.36 -9.11 13.10
C ASP A 313 9.01 -9.22 11.72
N LYS A 314 10.32 -9.46 11.67
CA LYS A 314 11.03 -9.74 10.40
C LYS A 314 10.49 -11.00 9.71
N LYS A 315 10.22 -12.08 10.48
CA LYS A 315 9.62 -13.31 9.93
C LYS A 315 8.20 -13.07 9.43
N ILE A 316 7.38 -12.32 10.16
CA ILE A 316 6.02 -11.97 9.75
C ILE A 316 6.05 -11.22 8.42
N LYS A 317 6.91 -10.20 8.27
CA LYS A 317 7.07 -9.47 7.00
C LYS A 317 7.48 -10.37 5.84
N SER A 318 8.34 -11.36 6.10
CA SER A 318 8.70 -12.38 5.10
C SER A 318 7.49 -13.19 4.67
N PHE A 319 6.71 -13.73 5.61
CA PHE A 319 5.50 -14.49 5.29
C PHE A 319 4.43 -13.65 4.57
N GLU A 320 4.26 -12.38 4.94
CA GLU A 320 3.36 -11.47 4.24
C GLU A 320 3.76 -11.22 2.78
N SER A 321 5.06 -11.23 2.48
CA SER A 321 5.54 -11.12 1.10
C SER A 321 5.27 -12.40 0.30
N GLU A 322 5.45 -13.56 0.91
CA GLU A 322 5.18 -14.87 0.31
C GLU A 322 3.68 -15.06 0.01
N ILE A 323 2.80 -14.69 0.96
CA ILE A 323 1.35 -14.70 0.75
C ILE A 323 0.94 -13.78 -0.40
N ARG A 324 1.56 -12.61 -0.54
CA ARG A 324 1.27 -11.70 -1.66
C ARG A 324 1.65 -12.31 -3.01
N ASN A 325 2.81 -12.97 -3.09
CA ASN A 325 3.23 -13.65 -4.30
C ASN A 325 2.28 -14.78 -4.66
N LEU A 326 1.93 -15.65 -3.70
CA LEU A 326 0.98 -16.75 -3.91
C LEU A 326 -0.40 -16.25 -4.37
N LYS A 327 -0.90 -15.15 -3.82
CA LYS A 327 -2.15 -14.52 -4.27
C LYS A 327 -2.06 -14.05 -5.73
N SER A 328 -0.93 -13.48 -6.13
CA SER A 328 -0.73 -13.02 -7.51
C SER A 328 -0.67 -14.20 -8.50
N GLU A 329 -0.02 -15.30 -8.12
CA GLU A 329 0.03 -16.52 -8.93
C GLU A 329 -1.35 -17.17 -9.06
N ASN A 330 -2.11 -17.27 -7.98
CA ASN A 330 -3.47 -17.81 -8.02
C ASN A 330 -4.39 -16.98 -8.93
N LYS A 331 -4.31 -15.65 -8.86
CA LYS A 331 -5.07 -14.77 -9.75
C LYS A 331 -4.72 -14.98 -11.23
N LYS A 332 -3.46 -15.30 -11.53
CA LYS A 332 -3.04 -15.65 -12.90
C LYS A 332 -3.63 -17.00 -13.34
N LYS A 333 -3.56 -18.01 -12.48
CA LYS A 333 -4.15 -19.34 -12.76
C LYS A 333 -5.66 -19.29 -12.94
N GLU A 334 -6.37 -18.47 -12.16
CA GLU A 334 -7.81 -18.28 -12.29
C GLU A 334 -8.19 -17.72 -13.67
N LYS A 335 -7.42 -16.73 -14.19
CA LYS A 335 -7.61 -16.20 -15.54
C LYS A 335 -7.37 -17.26 -16.62
N GLU A 336 -6.29 -18.05 -16.50
CA GLU A 336 -6.00 -19.14 -17.43
C GLU A 336 -7.11 -20.20 -17.47
N ILE A 337 -7.73 -20.50 -16.31
CA ILE A 337 -8.88 -21.41 -16.23
C ILE A 337 -10.11 -20.78 -16.90
N GLU A 338 -10.36 -19.49 -16.69
CA GLU A 338 -11.50 -18.80 -17.30
C GLU A 338 -11.39 -18.76 -18.84
N GLU A 339 -10.20 -18.53 -19.38
CA GLU A 339 -9.93 -18.59 -20.82
C GLU A 339 -10.17 -19.99 -21.39
N LYS A 340 -9.61 -21.04 -20.75
CA LYS A 340 -9.85 -22.44 -21.18
C LYS A 340 -11.32 -22.83 -21.12
N ASN A 341 -12.08 -22.32 -20.15
CA ASN A 341 -13.51 -22.59 -20.07
C ASN A 341 -14.29 -21.95 -21.22
N LYS A 342 -13.89 -20.75 -21.67
CA LYS A 342 -14.48 -20.10 -22.85
C LYS A 342 -14.17 -20.89 -24.12
N GLU A 343 -12.93 -21.36 -24.29
CA GLU A 343 -12.54 -22.23 -25.41
C GLU A 343 -13.35 -23.53 -25.44
N ASN A 344 -13.51 -24.20 -24.28
CA ASN A 344 -14.32 -25.42 -24.18
C ASN A 344 -15.80 -25.18 -24.50
N GLN A 345 -16.38 -24.05 -24.08
CA GLN A 345 -17.76 -23.68 -24.42
C GLN A 345 -17.92 -23.49 -25.93
N GLN A 346 -16.98 -22.78 -26.56
CA GLN A 346 -16.99 -22.58 -28.01
C GLN A 346 -16.91 -23.92 -28.77
N MET A 347 -16.00 -24.80 -28.35
CA MET A 347 -15.83 -26.12 -28.96
C MET A 347 -17.10 -26.98 -28.85
N LYS A 348 -17.84 -26.86 -27.74
CA LYS A 348 -19.11 -27.57 -27.55
C LYS A 348 -20.18 -27.11 -28.54
N ILE A 349 -20.29 -25.81 -28.78
CA ILE A 349 -21.24 -25.23 -29.75
C ILE A 349 -20.93 -25.76 -31.16
N GLU A 350 -19.66 -25.74 -31.57
CA GLU A 350 -19.23 -26.24 -32.88
C GLU A 350 -19.53 -27.74 -33.08
N ILE A 351 -19.43 -28.55 -32.02
CA ILE A 351 -19.80 -29.97 -32.06
C ILE A 351 -21.31 -30.13 -32.24
N GLU A 352 -22.13 -29.36 -31.53
CA GLU A 352 -23.59 -29.41 -31.64
C GLU A 352 -24.07 -29.03 -33.05
N GLU A 353 -23.47 -28.00 -33.65
CA GLU A 353 -23.77 -27.58 -35.03
C GLU A 353 -23.42 -28.68 -36.05
N LYS A 354 -22.23 -29.26 -35.96
CA LYS A 354 -21.81 -30.35 -36.85
C LYS A 354 -22.69 -31.59 -36.74
N ASN A 355 -23.11 -31.95 -35.52
CA ASN A 355 -24.00 -33.09 -35.32
C ASN A 355 -25.35 -32.88 -36.02
N LYS A 356 -25.89 -31.66 -35.94
CA LYS A 356 -27.13 -31.30 -36.63
C LYS A 356 -27.00 -31.40 -38.15
N GLU A 357 -25.89 -30.91 -38.71
CA GLU A 357 -25.62 -31.05 -40.16
C GLU A 357 -25.55 -32.51 -40.61
N ILE A 358 -24.96 -33.39 -39.79
CA ILE A 358 -24.86 -34.82 -40.07
C ILE A 358 -26.27 -35.46 -40.06
N GLU A 359 -27.10 -35.14 -39.08
CA GLU A 359 -28.48 -35.66 -39.00
C GLU A 359 -29.33 -35.24 -40.20
N ASP A 360 -29.22 -33.99 -40.64
CA ASP A 360 -29.98 -33.47 -41.78
C ASP A 360 -29.55 -34.15 -43.10
N LYS A 361 -28.24 -34.38 -43.28
CA LYS A 361 -27.74 -35.15 -44.44
C LYS A 361 -28.26 -36.58 -44.45
N TRP A 362 -28.22 -37.27 -43.31
CA TRP A 362 -28.66 -38.66 -43.20
C TRP A 362 -30.16 -38.82 -43.52
N LYS A 363 -31.01 -37.90 -43.06
CA LYS A 363 -32.44 -37.91 -43.39
C LYS A 363 -32.70 -37.80 -44.88
N LYS A 364 -32.03 -36.87 -45.55
CA LYS A 364 -32.20 -36.62 -46.98
C LYS A 364 -31.81 -37.84 -47.82
N GLU A 365 -30.68 -38.46 -47.52
CA GLU A 365 -30.20 -39.65 -48.24
C GLU A 365 -31.16 -40.84 -48.09
N ASN A 366 -31.73 -41.03 -46.90
CA ASN A 366 -32.68 -42.11 -46.65
C ASN A 366 -34.01 -41.92 -47.40
N GLU A 367 -34.53 -40.71 -47.49
CA GLU A 367 -35.75 -40.42 -48.26
C GLU A 367 -35.55 -40.72 -49.75
N GLU A 368 -34.41 -40.30 -50.31
CA GLU A 368 -34.06 -40.57 -51.71
C GLU A 368 -33.96 -42.09 -51.99
N LEU A 369 -33.35 -42.84 -51.07
CA LEU A 369 -33.22 -44.29 -51.20
C LEU A 369 -34.58 -44.99 -51.17
N LYS A 370 -35.51 -44.52 -50.33
CA LYS A 370 -36.86 -45.05 -50.23
C LYS A 370 -37.65 -44.87 -51.53
N SER A 371 -37.65 -43.66 -52.11
CA SER A 371 -38.34 -43.40 -53.38
C SER A 371 -37.78 -44.24 -54.53
N LYS A 372 -36.46 -44.46 -54.56
CA LYS A 372 -35.82 -45.30 -55.58
C LYS A 372 -36.27 -46.77 -55.50
N PHE A 373 -36.45 -47.28 -54.28
CA PHE A 373 -36.94 -48.64 -54.05
C PHE A 373 -38.39 -48.84 -54.52
N GLU A 374 -39.27 -47.89 -54.21
CA GLU A 374 -40.69 -47.94 -54.62
C GLU A 374 -40.85 -47.95 -56.15
N LEU A 375 -40.07 -47.13 -56.86
CA LEU A 375 -40.04 -47.12 -58.33
C LEU A 375 -39.54 -48.44 -58.92
N MET A 376 -38.58 -49.09 -58.27
CA MET A 376 -38.03 -50.37 -58.71
C MET A 376 -39.08 -51.49 -58.63
N GLU A 377 -39.89 -51.52 -57.58
CA GLU A 377 -40.98 -52.51 -57.44
C GLU A 377 -42.07 -52.31 -58.48
N LEU A 378 -42.44 -51.06 -58.79
CA LEU A 378 -43.46 -50.74 -59.78
C LEU A 378 -43.07 -51.28 -61.17
N ARG A 379 -41.84 -51.00 -61.60
CA ARG A 379 -41.31 -51.41 -62.91
C ARG A 379 -41.18 -52.92 -63.09
N LYS A 380 -41.19 -53.73 -62.01
CA LYS A 380 -41.21 -55.19 -62.15
C LYS A 380 -42.53 -55.70 -62.72
N ILE A 381 -43.64 -55.02 -62.42
CA ILE A 381 -45.00 -55.47 -62.76
C ILE A 381 -45.52 -54.75 -64.00
N PHE A 382 -45.26 -53.45 -64.10
CA PHE A 382 -45.64 -52.60 -65.23
C PHE A 382 -44.40 -51.88 -65.80
N PRO A 383 -43.48 -52.60 -66.48
CA PRO A 383 -42.16 -52.06 -66.88
C PRO A 383 -42.22 -50.82 -67.78
N ASP A 384 -43.23 -50.75 -68.66
CA ASP A 384 -43.36 -49.71 -69.70
C ASP A 384 -44.76 -49.05 -69.69
N SER A 385 -45.41 -48.98 -68.52
CA SER A 385 -46.68 -48.27 -68.40
C SER A 385 -46.44 -46.76 -68.29
N GLU A 386 -47.13 -45.97 -69.12
CA GLU A 386 -47.20 -44.50 -68.98
C GLU A 386 -48.34 -44.08 -68.03
N ILE A 387 -49.30 -44.97 -67.80
CA ILE A 387 -50.47 -44.70 -66.95
C ILE A 387 -50.19 -45.05 -65.48
N ILE A 388 -49.67 -46.24 -65.20
CA ILE A 388 -49.42 -46.74 -63.84
C ILE A 388 -48.06 -46.24 -63.37
N GLN A 389 -48.07 -45.18 -62.55
CA GLN A 389 -46.87 -44.54 -61.99
C GLN A 389 -46.88 -44.50 -60.45
N ASP A 390 -47.91 -45.08 -59.82
CA ASP A 390 -48.05 -45.19 -58.37
C ASP A 390 -48.12 -46.67 -57.96
N ILE A 391 -47.27 -47.06 -56.99
CA ILE A 391 -47.20 -48.43 -56.49
C ILE A 391 -48.50 -48.85 -55.78
N GLU A 392 -49.24 -47.90 -55.22
CA GLU A 392 -50.54 -48.17 -54.61
C GLU A 392 -51.57 -48.60 -55.65
N TYR A 393 -51.52 -48.07 -56.88
CA TYR A 393 -52.38 -48.54 -57.97
C TYR A 393 -52.04 -49.99 -58.37
N VAL A 394 -50.76 -50.33 -58.40
CA VAL A 394 -50.30 -51.70 -58.67
C VAL A 394 -50.84 -52.66 -57.60
N LYS A 395 -50.69 -52.31 -56.31
CA LYS A 395 -51.22 -53.12 -55.20
C LYS A 395 -52.73 -53.32 -55.31
N LYS A 396 -53.48 -52.27 -55.67
CA LYS A 396 -54.94 -52.35 -55.85
C LYS A 396 -55.34 -53.23 -57.01
N LEU A 397 -54.67 -53.11 -58.17
CA LEU A 397 -54.91 -54.01 -59.30
C LEU A 397 -54.59 -55.47 -58.94
N GLN A 398 -53.49 -55.71 -58.22
CA GLN A 398 -53.13 -57.05 -57.72
C GLN A 398 -54.18 -57.64 -56.78
N GLU A 399 -54.63 -56.84 -55.81
CA GLU A 399 -55.71 -57.20 -54.88
C GLU A 399 -57.00 -57.55 -55.63
N TRP A 400 -57.34 -56.78 -56.67
CA TRP A 400 -58.62 -56.90 -57.36
C TRP A 400 -58.70 -58.03 -58.37
N ILE A 401 -57.64 -58.24 -59.15
CA ILE A 401 -57.54 -59.35 -60.10
C ILE A 401 -57.25 -60.66 -59.33
N ASN A 402 -56.48 -60.57 -58.24
CA ASN A 402 -56.15 -61.69 -57.35
C ASN A 402 -55.65 -62.95 -58.10
N ASP A 403 -54.78 -62.73 -59.08
CA ASP A 403 -54.25 -63.77 -59.95
C ASP A 403 -52.76 -63.52 -60.19
N ASN A 404 -51.90 -64.17 -59.38
CA ASN A 404 -50.45 -64.03 -59.51
C ASN A 404 -49.93 -64.54 -60.87
N ASP A 405 -50.64 -65.48 -61.49
CA ASP A 405 -50.27 -66.00 -62.81
C ASP A 405 -50.52 -64.94 -63.89
N PHE A 406 -51.57 -64.13 -63.74
CA PHE A 406 -51.80 -62.97 -64.60
C PHE A 406 -50.63 -61.98 -64.51
N PHE A 407 -50.29 -61.47 -63.33
CA PHE A 407 -49.24 -60.44 -63.21
C PHE A 407 -47.83 -60.92 -63.58
N SER A 408 -47.55 -62.23 -63.44
CA SER A 408 -46.26 -62.79 -63.83
C SER A 408 -46.13 -63.09 -65.32
N LYS A 409 -47.26 -63.26 -66.05
CA LYS A 409 -47.26 -63.63 -67.48
C LYS A 409 -47.83 -62.57 -68.40
N MET A 410 -48.56 -61.57 -67.86
CA MET A 410 -49.20 -60.55 -68.68
C MET A 410 -48.15 -59.76 -69.46
N LYS A 411 -48.55 -59.30 -70.63
CA LYS A 411 -47.76 -58.37 -71.43
C LYS A 411 -48.61 -57.20 -71.90
N LYS A 412 -47.99 -56.04 -72.09
CA LYS A 412 -48.61 -54.87 -72.72
C LYS A 412 -48.86 -55.15 -74.20
N GLY A 413 -50.03 -55.66 -74.51
CA GLY A 413 -50.40 -56.04 -75.88
C GLY A 413 -50.77 -54.85 -76.75
N PHE A 414 -51.28 -53.78 -76.14
CA PHE A 414 -51.65 -52.55 -76.86
C PHE A 414 -51.31 -51.29 -76.05
N SER A 415 -50.90 -50.24 -76.75
CA SER A 415 -50.76 -48.87 -76.25
C SER A 415 -51.22 -47.91 -77.33
N ALA A 416 -52.17 -47.02 -77.04
CA ALA A 416 -52.73 -46.13 -78.06
C ALA A 416 -51.69 -45.18 -78.65
N LYS A 417 -50.77 -44.63 -77.83
CA LYS A 417 -49.65 -43.81 -78.34
C LYS A 417 -48.68 -44.59 -79.22
N ARG A 418 -48.46 -45.88 -78.96
CA ARG A 418 -47.54 -46.73 -79.74
C ARG A 418 -48.20 -47.27 -81.01
N ASP A 419 -49.42 -47.79 -80.88
CA ASP A 419 -50.10 -48.62 -81.89
C ASP A 419 -51.20 -47.84 -82.65
N GLY A 420 -51.44 -46.59 -82.25
CA GLY A 420 -52.39 -45.66 -82.87
C GLY A 420 -53.78 -45.69 -82.23
N PHE A 421 -54.45 -44.53 -82.25
CA PHE A 421 -55.80 -44.35 -81.75
C PHE A 421 -56.84 -44.88 -82.76
N ASN A 422 -56.96 -46.20 -82.86
CA ASN A 422 -57.86 -46.87 -83.80
C ASN A 422 -58.33 -48.24 -83.27
N SER A 423 -59.64 -48.49 -83.31
CA SER A 423 -60.27 -49.71 -82.79
C SER A 423 -59.84 -50.96 -83.55
N GLN A 424 -59.60 -50.87 -84.87
CA GLN A 424 -59.15 -52.02 -85.65
C GLN A 424 -57.74 -52.45 -85.23
N ASN A 425 -56.85 -51.49 -84.92
CA ASN A 425 -55.53 -51.80 -84.39
C ASN A 425 -55.62 -52.41 -82.99
N TRP A 426 -56.52 -51.90 -82.15
CA TRP A 426 -56.79 -52.47 -80.83
C TRP A 426 -57.28 -53.91 -80.93
N HIS A 427 -58.32 -54.17 -81.73
CA HIS A 427 -58.87 -55.51 -81.97
C HIS A 427 -57.85 -56.50 -82.54
N LYS A 428 -57.00 -56.08 -83.49
CA LYS A 428 -55.87 -56.89 -83.99
C LYS A 428 -54.92 -57.32 -82.87
N ALA A 429 -54.76 -56.52 -81.82
CA ALA A 429 -53.89 -56.83 -80.70
C ALA A 429 -54.57 -57.69 -79.62
N VAL A 430 -55.85 -57.45 -79.32
CA VAL A 430 -56.53 -57.99 -78.13
C VAL A 430 -57.52 -59.12 -78.40
N ASP A 431 -57.99 -59.30 -79.64
CA ASP A 431 -59.01 -60.31 -79.92
C ASP A 431 -58.47 -61.73 -79.74
N GLY A 432 -59.27 -62.57 -79.11
CA GLY A 432 -58.92 -63.94 -78.75
C GLY A 432 -57.98 -64.06 -77.53
N LYS A 433 -57.61 -62.94 -76.90
CA LYS A 433 -56.84 -62.94 -75.65
C LYS A 433 -57.75 -63.10 -74.44
N ARG A 434 -57.28 -63.78 -73.41
CA ARG A 434 -58.03 -64.02 -72.16
C ARG A 434 -57.41 -63.22 -71.03
N LYS A 435 -58.18 -63.02 -69.94
CA LYS A 435 -57.77 -62.17 -68.81
C LYS A 435 -57.22 -60.82 -69.32
N THR A 436 -58.09 -60.02 -69.90
CA THR A 436 -57.71 -58.75 -70.51
C THR A 436 -57.99 -57.61 -69.54
N LEU A 437 -56.92 -56.91 -69.14
CA LEU A 437 -56.96 -55.68 -68.36
C LEU A 437 -56.82 -54.47 -69.30
N VAL A 438 -57.84 -53.63 -69.32
CA VAL A 438 -57.90 -52.37 -70.05
C VAL A 438 -57.70 -51.24 -69.04
N ILE A 439 -56.75 -50.34 -69.30
CA ILE A 439 -56.47 -49.16 -68.47
C ILE A 439 -56.48 -47.92 -69.36
N ILE A 440 -57.35 -46.96 -69.02
CA ILE A 440 -57.55 -45.71 -69.75
C ILE A 440 -57.13 -44.55 -68.86
N LYS A 441 -56.34 -43.64 -69.43
CA LYS A 441 -56.07 -42.32 -68.87
C LYS A 441 -56.72 -41.27 -69.75
N THR A 442 -57.54 -40.40 -69.19
CA THR A 442 -58.11 -39.25 -69.91
C THR A 442 -57.18 -38.04 -69.88
N LYS A 443 -57.40 -37.08 -70.78
CA LYS A 443 -56.69 -35.79 -70.74
C LYS A 443 -56.93 -34.99 -69.45
N ASP A 444 -58.06 -35.23 -68.79
CA ASP A 444 -58.41 -34.64 -67.50
C ASP A 444 -57.86 -35.44 -66.30
N ASN A 445 -56.87 -36.31 -66.54
CA ASN A 445 -56.16 -37.13 -65.55
C ASN A 445 -57.03 -38.12 -64.76
N PHE A 446 -58.18 -38.53 -65.30
CA PHE A 446 -58.90 -39.68 -64.77
C PHE A 446 -58.20 -40.96 -65.23
N ILE A 447 -58.00 -41.91 -64.31
CA ILE A 447 -57.46 -43.23 -64.60
C ILE A 447 -58.49 -44.26 -64.18
N PHE A 448 -59.02 -45.01 -65.13
CA PHE A 448 -60.05 -46.01 -64.92
C PHE A 448 -59.91 -47.12 -65.95
N GLY A 449 -60.73 -48.15 -65.88
CA GLY A 449 -60.72 -49.19 -66.89
C GLY A 449 -61.54 -50.39 -66.48
N GLY A 450 -61.25 -51.53 -67.10
CA GLY A 450 -61.96 -52.76 -66.79
C GLY A 450 -61.11 -53.99 -67.02
N PHE A 451 -61.48 -55.06 -66.35
CA PHE A 451 -60.92 -56.38 -66.53
C PHE A 451 -62.01 -57.34 -66.98
N THR A 452 -61.67 -58.22 -67.93
CA THR A 452 -62.52 -59.35 -68.34
C THR A 452 -61.68 -60.62 -68.33
N GLN A 453 -62.21 -61.69 -67.76
CA GLN A 453 -61.59 -63.00 -67.80
C GLN A 453 -61.74 -63.67 -69.18
N VAL A 454 -62.86 -63.45 -69.86
CA VAL A 454 -63.16 -64.06 -71.17
C VAL A 454 -62.42 -63.36 -72.30
N GLY A 455 -62.37 -62.02 -72.29
CA GLY A 455 -61.72 -61.22 -73.32
C GLY A 455 -62.59 -60.92 -74.55
N PHE A 456 -62.03 -60.14 -75.48
CA PHE A 456 -62.69 -59.67 -76.69
C PHE A 456 -62.45 -60.64 -77.85
N ASN A 457 -63.31 -60.61 -78.88
CA ASN A 457 -63.25 -61.57 -79.98
C ASN A 457 -63.53 -60.97 -81.37
N GLY A 458 -63.68 -59.65 -81.49
CA GLY A 458 -63.98 -58.92 -82.73
C GLY A 458 -65.37 -59.18 -83.34
N ASN A 459 -66.04 -60.25 -82.94
CA ASN A 459 -67.37 -60.61 -83.43
C ASN A 459 -68.40 -59.68 -82.81
N THR A 460 -69.24 -59.08 -83.67
CA THR A 460 -70.31 -58.16 -83.26
C THR A 460 -71.29 -58.88 -82.35
N GLY A 461 -71.27 -58.57 -81.05
CA GLY A 461 -72.14 -59.23 -80.08
C GLY A 461 -71.82 -58.92 -78.62
N ASN A 462 -72.81 -59.17 -77.77
CA ASN A 462 -72.68 -59.06 -76.32
C ASN A 462 -72.06 -60.33 -75.73
N ILE A 463 -71.14 -60.19 -74.77
CA ILE A 463 -70.39 -61.29 -74.16
C ILE A 463 -70.65 -61.30 -72.65
N TYR A 464 -71.00 -62.47 -72.12
CA TYR A 464 -71.17 -62.70 -70.70
C TYR A 464 -69.83 -63.00 -70.02
N ASP A 465 -69.55 -62.30 -68.91
CA ASP A 465 -68.39 -62.57 -68.06
C ASP A 465 -68.67 -62.13 -66.62
N SER A 466 -69.06 -63.07 -65.76
CA SER A 466 -69.37 -62.78 -64.35
C SER A 466 -68.15 -62.38 -63.52
N ASN A 467 -66.93 -62.61 -64.02
CA ASN A 467 -65.68 -62.24 -63.35
C ASN A 467 -65.12 -60.90 -63.85
N ALA A 468 -65.83 -60.25 -64.79
CA ALA A 468 -65.46 -58.93 -65.22
C ALA A 468 -65.74 -57.88 -64.14
N PHE A 469 -64.95 -56.82 -64.15
CA PHE A 469 -65.17 -55.65 -63.29
C PHE A 469 -64.67 -54.39 -63.97
N ILE A 470 -65.24 -53.25 -63.57
CA ILE A 470 -64.74 -51.91 -63.89
C ILE A 470 -64.02 -51.38 -62.66
N PHE A 471 -63.04 -50.50 -62.82
CA PHE A 471 -62.37 -49.85 -61.71
C PHE A 471 -62.06 -48.39 -62.01
N SER A 472 -61.86 -47.61 -60.96
CA SER A 472 -61.34 -46.25 -61.00
C SER A 472 -60.13 -46.17 -60.08
N LEU A 473 -58.97 -45.74 -60.59
CA LEU A 473 -57.73 -45.54 -59.84
C LEU A 473 -57.53 -44.08 -59.42
N ARG A 474 -57.94 -43.13 -60.27
CA ARG A 474 -57.74 -41.69 -60.04
C ARG A 474 -58.83 -40.86 -60.70
N ASN A 475 -59.23 -39.78 -60.04
CA ASN A 475 -60.00 -38.69 -60.63
C ASN A 475 -59.13 -37.43 -60.85
N ASP A 476 -59.69 -36.41 -61.51
CA ASP A 476 -59.08 -35.10 -61.75
C ASP A 476 -58.37 -34.50 -60.51
N LYS A 477 -59.00 -34.58 -59.34
CA LYS A 477 -58.49 -34.04 -58.07
C LYS A 477 -57.53 -34.97 -57.32
N GLY A 478 -57.44 -36.24 -57.73
CA GLY A 478 -56.62 -37.24 -57.06
C GLY A 478 -57.05 -37.58 -55.63
N ASP A 479 -58.26 -37.19 -55.22
CA ASP A 479 -58.79 -37.34 -53.86
C ASP A 479 -59.67 -38.60 -53.70
N ARG A 480 -60.11 -39.22 -54.80
CA ARG A 480 -60.86 -40.48 -54.75
C ARG A 480 -59.92 -41.67 -54.56
N ILE A 481 -60.22 -42.47 -53.54
CA ILE A 481 -59.54 -43.74 -53.27
C ILE A 481 -59.84 -44.72 -54.42
N PRO A 482 -58.83 -45.48 -54.91
CA PRO A 482 -59.05 -46.52 -55.91
C PRO A 482 -60.19 -47.47 -55.54
N ALA A 483 -61.12 -47.71 -56.48
CA ALA A 483 -62.32 -48.52 -56.28
C ALA A 483 -62.59 -49.53 -57.41
N LYS A 484 -63.13 -50.69 -57.04
CA LYS A 484 -63.56 -51.77 -57.94
C LYS A 484 -65.08 -51.92 -57.95
N PHE A 485 -65.64 -52.16 -59.13
CA PHE A 485 -67.06 -52.27 -59.40
C PHE A 485 -67.35 -53.58 -60.12
N THR A 486 -67.95 -54.53 -59.39
CA THR A 486 -68.20 -55.88 -59.90
C THR A 486 -69.36 -55.93 -60.87
N TYR A 487 -69.32 -56.93 -61.77
CA TYR A 487 -70.44 -57.27 -62.63
C TYR A 487 -71.73 -57.49 -61.81
N LYS A 488 -72.83 -56.98 -62.33
CA LYS A 488 -74.16 -56.98 -61.69
C LYS A 488 -75.17 -57.79 -62.51
N LEU A 489 -75.40 -57.43 -63.76
CA LEU A 489 -76.45 -58.03 -64.61
C LEU A 489 -76.19 -57.80 -66.11
N GLY A 490 -76.93 -58.52 -66.96
CA GLY A 490 -76.91 -58.32 -68.42
C GLY A 490 -75.72 -58.99 -69.10
N HIS A 491 -74.89 -58.18 -69.77
CA HIS A 491 -73.66 -58.62 -70.42
C HIS A 491 -72.51 -57.73 -69.96
N ALA A 492 -71.34 -58.34 -69.77
CA ALA A 492 -70.19 -57.68 -69.18
C ALA A 492 -69.46 -56.80 -70.20
N ILE A 493 -69.30 -57.28 -71.42
CA ILE A 493 -68.64 -56.54 -72.49
C ILE A 493 -69.42 -56.70 -73.79
N TYR A 494 -69.22 -55.76 -74.70
CA TYR A 494 -69.63 -55.86 -76.09
C TYR A 494 -68.38 -55.89 -76.97
N SER A 495 -68.40 -56.68 -78.03
CA SER A 495 -67.29 -56.82 -78.95
C SER A 495 -67.77 -56.44 -80.34
N SER A 496 -67.05 -55.55 -81.02
CA SER A 496 -67.28 -55.20 -82.43
C SER A 496 -66.11 -54.38 -82.93
N LEU A 497 -65.60 -54.70 -84.12
CA LEU A 497 -64.47 -54.00 -84.75
C LEU A 497 -64.63 -52.47 -84.85
N ASN A 498 -65.86 -51.96 -84.77
CA ASN A 498 -66.18 -50.54 -84.86
C ASN A 498 -66.05 -49.76 -83.54
N TYR A 499 -65.75 -50.44 -82.43
CA TYR A 499 -65.57 -49.81 -81.12
C TYR A 499 -64.26 -50.27 -80.50
N GLY A 500 -63.71 -49.46 -79.61
CA GLY A 500 -62.61 -49.90 -78.74
C GLY A 500 -63.11 -50.78 -77.59
N PRO A 501 -62.42 -50.75 -76.43
CA PRO A 501 -62.95 -51.35 -75.21
C PRO A 501 -64.39 -50.90 -74.94
N TYR A 502 -65.29 -51.86 -74.80
CA TYR A 502 -66.70 -51.62 -74.54
C TYR A 502 -67.13 -52.50 -73.38
N PHE A 503 -67.36 -51.87 -72.23
CA PHE A 503 -67.85 -52.53 -71.03
C PHE A 503 -69.32 -52.17 -70.83
N GLY A 504 -70.13 -53.20 -70.62
CA GLY A 504 -71.57 -53.14 -70.54
C GLY A 504 -72.26 -53.71 -71.78
N TYR A 505 -73.57 -53.48 -71.85
CA TYR A 505 -74.45 -54.03 -72.87
C TYR A 505 -74.58 -53.10 -74.08
N SER A 506 -74.81 -53.65 -75.29
CA SER A 506 -74.96 -52.86 -76.53
C SER A 506 -76.02 -51.77 -76.43
N ASP A 507 -77.12 -52.04 -75.71
CA ASP A 507 -78.23 -51.08 -75.59
C ASP A 507 -78.10 -50.20 -74.34
N ASN A 508 -77.27 -50.58 -73.37
CA ASN A 508 -77.00 -49.84 -72.14
C ASN A 508 -75.56 -50.12 -71.66
N TYR A 509 -74.61 -49.33 -72.17
CA TYR A 509 -73.19 -49.43 -71.84
C TYR A 509 -72.86 -48.78 -70.50
N ASP A 510 -71.76 -49.22 -69.89
CA ASP A 510 -71.17 -48.55 -68.73
C ASP A 510 -70.08 -47.58 -69.18
N PHE A 511 -69.20 -48.02 -70.08
CA PHE A 511 -68.39 -47.13 -70.89
C PHE A 511 -67.95 -47.80 -72.20
N TYR A 512 -67.69 -47.00 -73.22
CA TYR A 512 -67.02 -47.48 -74.42
C TYR A 512 -66.20 -46.37 -75.10
N LEU A 513 -65.36 -46.79 -76.05
CA LEU A 513 -64.62 -45.93 -76.96
C LEU A 513 -65.10 -46.11 -78.40
N GLU A 514 -65.24 -45.02 -79.15
CA GLU A 514 -65.54 -45.06 -80.59
C GLU A 514 -64.42 -45.68 -81.44
N SER A 515 -64.65 -45.84 -82.75
CA SER A 515 -63.72 -46.45 -83.72
C SER A 515 -62.33 -45.82 -83.78
N ASN A 516 -62.19 -44.54 -83.42
CA ASN A 516 -60.88 -43.88 -83.32
C ASN A 516 -60.30 -43.94 -81.90
N LEU A 517 -60.77 -44.87 -81.06
CA LEU A 517 -60.50 -44.95 -79.62
C LEU A 517 -60.83 -43.67 -78.84
N GLN A 518 -61.60 -42.78 -79.47
CA GLN A 518 -62.09 -41.53 -78.93
C GLN A 518 -63.19 -40.98 -79.86
N PRO A 519 -64.09 -40.14 -79.34
CA PRO A 519 -64.21 -39.89 -77.92
C PRO A 519 -64.82 -41.10 -77.20
N GLY A 520 -64.73 -41.09 -75.88
CA GLY A 520 -65.39 -42.07 -75.05
C GLY A 520 -66.73 -41.58 -74.51
N TYR A 521 -67.56 -42.53 -74.13
CA TYR A 521 -68.87 -42.29 -73.52
C TYR A 521 -69.01 -43.16 -72.28
N SER A 522 -69.67 -42.65 -71.26
CA SER A 522 -69.97 -43.39 -70.04
C SER A 522 -71.42 -43.18 -69.62
N ASN A 523 -72.08 -44.29 -69.33
CA ASN A 523 -73.40 -44.34 -68.71
C ASN A 523 -73.38 -45.36 -67.58
N PHE A 524 -72.36 -45.24 -66.73
CA PHE A 524 -71.99 -46.21 -65.72
C PHE A 524 -73.15 -46.56 -64.76
N GLY A 525 -73.29 -47.85 -64.45
CA GLY A 525 -74.21 -48.39 -63.46
C GLY A 525 -75.27 -49.36 -63.98
N TRP A 526 -75.19 -49.75 -65.25
CA TRP A 526 -76.13 -50.71 -65.82
C TRP A 526 -75.67 -52.15 -65.61
N SER A 527 -74.59 -52.57 -66.27
CA SER A 527 -74.06 -53.92 -66.15
C SER A 527 -73.15 -54.10 -64.93
N TYR A 528 -72.66 -53.00 -64.34
CA TYR A 528 -71.77 -53.01 -63.19
C TYR A 528 -72.35 -52.24 -62.00
N ASN A 529 -71.94 -52.62 -60.79
CA ASN A 529 -72.39 -51.97 -59.56
C ASN A 529 -71.85 -50.54 -59.45
N LEU A 530 -72.72 -49.59 -59.11
CA LEU A 530 -72.31 -48.23 -58.78
C LEU A 530 -71.70 -48.16 -57.37
N PRO A 531 -70.88 -47.13 -57.09
CA PRO A 531 -70.51 -46.76 -55.73
C PRO A 531 -71.74 -46.55 -54.84
N ASN A 532 -71.59 -46.86 -53.55
CA ASN A 532 -72.65 -46.65 -52.56
C ASN A 532 -73.14 -45.19 -52.58
N GLY A 533 -74.45 -45.00 -52.68
CA GLY A 533 -75.10 -43.68 -52.70
C GLY A 533 -75.31 -43.08 -54.10
N ILE A 534 -74.70 -43.63 -55.15
CA ILE A 534 -74.89 -43.15 -56.52
C ILE A 534 -76.00 -43.94 -57.21
N THR A 535 -76.92 -43.23 -57.86
CA THR A 535 -78.07 -43.82 -58.55
C THR A 535 -77.86 -43.82 -60.07
N TYR A 536 -78.20 -44.93 -60.74
CA TYR A 536 -78.12 -45.06 -62.20
C TYR A 536 -78.93 -43.97 -62.91
N GLY A 537 -78.39 -43.47 -64.03
CA GLY A 537 -79.00 -42.40 -64.84
C GLY A 537 -78.71 -40.97 -64.38
N THR A 538 -78.16 -40.78 -63.17
CA THR A 538 -77.74 -39.46 -62.69
C THR A 538 -76.47 -38.96 -63.38
N ASN A 539 -76.25 -37.64 -63.43
CA ASN A 539 -75.01 -37.07 -63.98
C ASN A 539 -73.78 -37.55 -63.21
N GLU A 540 -73.90 -37.71 -61.90
CA GLU A 540 -72.81 -38.23 -61.05
C GLU A 540 -72.41 -39.65 -61.44
N ALA A 541 -73.38 -40.54 -61.71
CA ALA A 541 -73.10 -41.89 -62.22
C ALA A 541 -72.39 -41.83 -63.57
N LYS A 542 -72.93 -41.08 -64.53
CA LYS A 542 -72.40 -41.01 -65.89
C LYS A 542 -71.02 -40.39 -65.98
N SER A 543 -70.71 -39.39 -65.14
CA SER A 543 -69.40 -38.73 -65.13
C SER A 543 -68.39 -39.40 -64.18
N TYR A 544 -68.76 -40.47 -63.48
CA TYR A 544 -67.96 -41.00 -62.37
C TYR A 544 -66.57 -41.46 -62.80
N LEU A 545 -66.47 -42.18 -63.92
CA LEU A 545 -65.24 -42.82 -64.39
C LEU A 545 -64.30 -41.83 -65.10
N ALA A 546 -64.85 -41.00 -65.99
CA ALA A 546 -64.08 -40.20 -66.94
C ALA A 546 -64.23 -38.68 -66.74
N GLY A 547 -64.96 -38.24 -65.72
CA GLY A 547 -65.25 -36.82 -65.45
C GLY A 547 -66.38 -36.21 -66.30
N SER A 548 -66.76 -36.85 -67.40
CA SER A 548 -67.84 -36.44 -68.30
C SER A 548 -68.70 -37.64 -68.72
N PRO A 549 -70.03 -37.51 -68.89
CA PRO A 549 -70.89 -38.57 -69.42
C PRO A 549 -70.59 -38.89 -70.88
N ASP A 550 -70.16 -37.91 -71.67
CA ASP A 550 -69.94 -38.06 -73.10
C ASP A 550 -68.71 -37.30 -73.57
N LYS A 551 -68.25 -37.71 -74.74
CA LYS A 551 -67.20 -37.06 -75.52
C LYS A 551 -65.85 -36.84 -74.82
N TRP A 552 -65.52 -37.63 -73.79
CA TRP A 552 -64.22 -37.52 -73.10
C TRP A 552 -63.07 -38.05 -73.97
N VAL A 553 -61.89 -37.46 -73.79
CA VAL A 553 -60.73 -37.71 -74.67
C VAL A 553 -59.68 -38.54 -73.95
N VAL A 554 -59.21 -39.59 -74.62
CA VAL A 554 -58.16 -40.48 -74.13
C VAL A 554 -56.79 -39.80 -74.30
N ASP A 555 -56.00 -39.75 -73.23
CA ASP A 555 -54.57 -39.40 -73.27
C ASP A 555 -53.72 -40.63 -73.59
N GLU A 556 -54.03 -41.77 -72.96
CA GLU A 556 -53.42 -43.07 -73.24
C GLU A 556 -54.40 -44.21 -72.93
N LEU A 557 -54.35 -45.27 -73.72
CA LEU A 557 -55.05 -46.53 -73.47
C LEU A 557 -54.03 -47.67 -73.53
N GLU A 558 -53.89 -48.38 -72.42
CA GLU A 558 -53.04 -49.57 -72.33
C GLU A 558 -53.89 -50.81 -72.14
N THR A 559 -53.53 -51.90 -72.82
CA THR A 559 -54.20 -53.19 -72.62
C THR A 559 -53.19 -54.29 -72.36
N TYR A 560 -53.41 -55.02 -71.27
CA TYR A 560 -52.58 -56.11 -70.79
C TYR A 560 -53.38 -57.42 -70.82
N PHE A 561 -52.77 -58.50 -71.27
CA PHE A 561 -53.41 -59.81 -71.32
C PHE A 561 -52.37 -60.93 -71.25
N ILE A 562 -52.84 -62.16 -71.02
CA ILE A 562 -52.03 -63.39 -71.14
C ILE A 562 -52.32 -64.14 -72.43
#